data_AF-A0A933RCB3-F1
#
_entry.id   AF-A0A933RCB3-F1
#
_cell.length_a   1.000
_cell.length_b   1.000
_cell.length_c   1.000
_cell.angle_alpha   90.00
_cell.angle_beta   90.00
_cell.angle_gamma   90.00
#
_symmetry.space_group_name_H-M   'P 1'
#
loop_
_entity.id
_entity.type
_entity.pdbx_description
1 polymer ?
#
loop_
_entity_poly.entity_id
_entity_poly.type
_entity_poly.pdbx_seq_one_letter_code
_entity_poly.pdbx_strand_id
1 'polypeptide(L)'
;MDIFEAVDPIRLDGEPLPSNWLLQPSLAEFDDLAGVARAIGRLNDESDEVLGELFSLASGDPLVTPVVLAGLSRLMLLCRGKDRALLNDLTTEVAITIGEMRRAPATRMNRRLGYVIVDRARDRQRAAIRRQLRCPIFDPIVVAATLPEPGPEIDEVVAGRLRLQALRSQIEASGDPGLARSWNTLLELVETPRSSQADRDRWKYVRRRLVQKLGPDHAA
;
A
#
# COMPACT_ATOMS: atom_id res chain seq x y z
N MET A 1 -13.12 -20.19 1.08
CA MET A 1 -11.74 -20.61 1.36
C MET A 1 -11.08 -19.43 2.05
N ASP A 2 -10.85 -19.55 3.36
CA ASP A 2 -10.26 -18.47 4.16
C ASP A 2 -8.78 -18.37 3.80
N ILE A 3 -8.28 -17.20 3.41
CA ILE A 3 -6.86 -17.01 3.03
C ILE A 3 -5.93 -17.37 4.20
N PHE A 4 -6.44 -17.39 5.44
CA PHE A 4 -5.71 -17.93 6.59
C PHE A 4 -5.43 -19.43 6.55
N GLU A 5 -6.20 -20.26 5.84
CA GLU A 5 -5.79 -21.65 5.60
C GLU A 5 -4.60 -21.75 4.62
N ALA A 6 -4.31 -20.68 3.87
CA ALA A 6 -3.15 -20.57 2.99
C ALA A 6 -1.95 -19.84 3.64
N VAL A 7 -2.14 -19.24 4.83
CA VAL A 7 -1.10 -18.54 5.61
C VAL A 7 -0.77 -19.23 6.93
N ASP A 8 -1.65 -20.13 7.43
CA ASP A 8 -1.15 -21.32 8.13
C ASP A 8 -0.07 -21.88 7.23
N PRO A 9 1.15 -22.18 7.73
CA PRO A 9 2.23 -22.58 6.86
C PRO A 9 1.65 -23.66 5.99
N ILE A 10 1.56 -23.38 4.68
CA ILE A 10 1.42 -24.42 3.69
C ILE A 10 2.36 -25.50 4.22
N ARG A 11 1.85 -26.71 4.45
CA ARG A 11 2.67 -27.81 4.97
C ARG A 11 3.67 -28.17 3.87
N LEU A 12 4.61 -27.26 3.63
CA LEU A 12 5.76 -27.37 2.76
C LEU A 12 6.79 -28.31 3.38
N ASP A 13 6.63 -28.62 4.68
CA ASP A 13 7.44 -29.58 5.41
C ASP A 13 7.33 -30.94 4.75
N GLY A 14 8.44 -31.40 4.17
CA GLY A 14 8.52 -32.67 3.46
C GLY A 14 7.92 -32.67 2.06
N GLU A 15 7.46 -31.53 1.52
CA GLU A 15 7.08 -31.43 0.11
C GLU A 15 8.35 -31.27 -0.75
N PRO A 16 8.65 -32.25 -1.62
CA PRO A 16 9.85 -32.22 -2.44
C PRO A 16 9.78 -31.11 -3.48
N LEU A 17 10.94 -30.61 -3.87
CA LEU A 17 11.04 -29.61 -4.93
C LEU A 17 10.57 -30.18 -6.27
N PRO A 18 9.75 -29.42 -7.03
CA PRO A 18 9.43 -29.75 -8.41
C PRO A 18 10.70 -29.89 -9.25
N SER A 19 10.71 -30.87 -10.17
CA SER A 19 11.91 -31.15 -10.97
C SER A 19 12.37 -29.97 -11.83
N ASN A 20 11.45 -29.09 -12.22
CA ASN A 20 11.76 -27.86 -12.95
C ASN A 20 12.46 -26.80 -12.08
N TRP A 21 12.31 -26.85 -10.75
CA TRP A 21 13.00 -25.94 -9.83
C TRP A 21 14.45 -26.37 -9.64
N LEU A 22 14.71 -27.69 -9.61
CA LEU A 22 16.06 -28.27 -9.51
C LEU A 22 16.98 -27.93 -10.69
N LEU A 23 16.43 -27.39 -11.79
CA LEU A 23 17.21 -26.88 -12.92
C LEU A 23 17.85 -25.51 -12.61
N GLN A 24 17.41 -24.83 -11.55
CA GLN A 24 17.95 -23.55 -11.13
C GLN A 24 19.04 -23.77 -10.06
N PRO A 25 20.24 -23.19 -10.23
CA PRO A 25 21.38 -23.43 -9.35
C PRO A 25 21.11 -23.18 -7.86
N SER A 26 20.58 -22.01 -7.49
CA SER A 26 20.30 -21.67 -6.08
C SER A 26 19.16 -22.49 -5.49
N LEU A 27 18.17 -22.92 -6.29
CA LEU A 27 17.07 -23.78 -5.81
C LEU A 27 17.49 -25.25 -5.60
N ALA A 28 18.49 -25.72 -6.33
CA ALA A 28 18.97 -27.11 -6.25
C ALA A 28 19.69 -27.44 -4.92
N GLU A 29 20.06 -26.42 -4.14
CA GLU A 29 20.71 -26.58 -2.82
C GLU A 29 19.73 -26.99 -1.71
N PHE A 30 18.43 -26.92 -1.97
CA PHE A 30 17.39 -27.23 -0.99
C PHE A 30 16.81 -28.62 -1.24
N ASP A 31 16.36 -29.28 -0.17
CA ASP A 31 15.74 -30.60 -0.25
C ASP A 31 14.20 -30.51 -0.45
N ASP A 32 13.59 -29.45 0.10
CA ASP A 32 12.14 -29.27 0.16
C ASP A 32 11.71 -27.80 0.00
N LEU A 33 10.41 -27.60 -0.24
CA LEU A 33 9.83 -26.26 -0.38
C LEU A 33 9.95 -25.43 0.91
N ALA A 34 9.97 -26.08 2.08
CA ALA A 34 10.16 -25.41 3.37
C ALA A 34 11.58 -24.83 3.51
N GLY A 35 12.59 -25.49 2.96
CA GLY A 35 13.97 -25.00 2.86
C GLY A 35 14.03 -23.71 2.05
N VAL A 36 13.38 -23.69 0.88
CA VAL A 36 13.28 -22.50 0.03
C VAL A 36 12.56 -21.35 0.75
N ALA A 37 11.41 -21.62 1.38
CA ALA A 37 10.69 -20.60 2.14
C ALA A 37 11.54 -20.02 3.30
N ARG A 38 12.29 -20.88 4.01
CA ARG A 38 13.22 -20.45 5.07
C ARG A 38 14.34 -19.58 4.53
N ALA A 39 14.91 -19.90 3.36
CA ALA A 39 15.94 -19.09 2.72
C ALA A 39 15.42 -17.70 2.36
N ILE A 40 14.24 -17.61 1.76
CA ILE A 40 13.57 -16.33 1.46
C ILE A 40 13.42 -15.48 2.72
N GLY A 41 13.00 -16.10 3.83
CA GLY A 41 12.78 -15.41 5.12
C GLY A 41 14.03 -14.84 5.79
N ARG A 42 15.24 -15.17 5.31
CA ARG A 42 16.51 -14.60 5.83
C ARG A 42 16.75 -13.16 5.36
N LEU A 43 16.18 -12.76 4.21
CA LEU A 43 16.29 -11.41 3.64
C LEU A 43 17.75 -10.94 3.45
N ASN A 44 18.64 -11.86 3.09
CA ASN A 44 20.06 -11.67 2.76
C ASN A 44 20.30 -11.79 1.25
N ASP A 45 21.56 -11.90 0.80
CA ASP A 45 21.90 -12.09 -0.62
C ASP A 45 21.34 -13.41 -1.18
N GLU A 46 21.43 -14.50 -0.43
CA GLU A 46 20.84 -15.81 -0.75
C GLU A 46 19.32 -15.72 -1.00
N SER A 47 18.59 -14.94 -0.18
CA SER A 47 17.17 -14.67 -0.37
C SER A 47 16.89 -13.98 -1.71
N ASP A 48 17.72 -13.02 -2.11
CA ASP A 48 17.55 -12.31 -3.39
C ASP A 48 17.85 -13.23 -4.59
N GLU A 49 18.85 -14.10 -4.48
CA GLU A 49 19.17 -15.11 -5.49
C GLU A 49 18.02 -16.11 -5.66
N VAL A 50 17.54 -16.69 -4.56
CA VAL A 50 16.39 -17.60 -4.54
C VAL A 50 15.13 -16.94 -5.13
N LEU A 51 14.82 -15.69 -4.75
CA LEU A 51 13.69 -14.94 -5.31
C LEU A 51 13.87 -14.66 -6.81
N GLY A 52 15.09 -14.36 -7.24
CA GLY A 52 15.42 -14.16 -8.64
C GLY A 52 15.17 -15.41 -9.48
N GLU A 53 15.63 -16.57 -9.02
CA GLU A 53 15.42 -17.85 -9.69
C GLU A 53 13.94 -18.24 -9.72
N LEU A 54 13.22 -18.10 -8.60
CA LEU A 54 11.78 -18.36 -8.54
C LEU A 54 10.97 -17.50 -9.50
N PHE A 55 11.38 -16.25 -9.73
CA PHE A 55 10.74 -15.36 -10.67
C PHE A 55 11.15 -15.60 -12.14
N SER A 56 12.24 -16.31 -12.37
CA SER A 56 12.65 -16.77 -13.71
C SER A 56 11.89 -18.02 -14.18
N LEU A 57 11.32 -18.79 -13.23
CA LEU A 57 10.48 -19.94 -13.54
C LEU A 57 9.22 -19.52 -14.33
N ALA A 58 8.72 -20.43 -15.17
CA ALA A 58 7.54 -20.20 -16.01
C ALA A 58 6.39 -19.59 -15.19
N SER A 59 5.80 -18.49 -15.66
CA SER A 59 4.82 -17.66 -14.94
C SER A 59 3.54 -18.39 -14.49
N GLY A 60 3.31 -19.62 -14.97
CA GLY A 60 2.18 -20.46 -14.61
C GLY A 60 2.43 -21.42 -13.43
N ASP A 61 3.65 -21.49 -12.88
CA ASP A 61 3.93 -22.39 -11.75
C ASP A 61 3.11 -21.97 -10.51
N PRO A 62 2.22 -22.83 -9.99
CA PRO A 62 1.31 -22.51 -8.90
C PRO A 62 1.99 -22.51 -7.52
N LEU A 63 3.19 -23.10 -7.38
CA LEU A 63 3.88 -23.24 -6.10
C LEU A 63 4.77 -22.05 -5.75
N VAL A 64 5.16 -21.23 -6.74
CA VAL A 64 6.03 -20.07 -6.52
C VAL A 64 5.39 -19.05 -5.56
N THR A 65 4.17 -18.61 -5.84
CA THR A 65 3.50 -17.59 -5.01
C THR A 65 3.28 -18.07 -3.55
N PRO A 66 2.77 -19.28 -3.31
CA PRO A 66 2.64 -19.84 -1.97
C PRO A 66 3.98 -19.93 -1.20
N VAL A 67 5.06 -20.40 -1.84
CA VAL A 67 6.38 -20.51 -1.20
C VAL A 67 6.97 -19.14 -0.83
N VAL A 68 6.84 -18.16 -1.73
CA VAL A 68 7.30 -16.79 -1.45
C VAL A 68 6.47 -16.16 -0.32
N LEU A 69 5.15 -16.36 -0.29
CA LEU A 69 4.30 -15.90 0.81
C LEU A 69 4.72 -16.52 2.15
N ALA A 70 4.99 -17.83 2.17
CA ALA A 70 5.46 -18.54 3.36
C ALA A 70 6.79 -17.95 3.86
N GLY A 71 7.74 -17.69 2.96
CA GLY A 71 9.02 -17.08 3.32
C GLY A 71 8.92 -15.64 3.82
N LEU A 72 7.96 -14.85 3.30
CA LEU A 72 7.74 -13.46 3.71
C LEU A 72 6.78 -13.30 4.89
N SER A 73 6.20 -14.39 5.40
CA SER A 73 5.20 -14.40 6.48
C SER A 73 5.63 -13.58 7.71
N ARG A 74 6.86 -13.78 8.18
CA ARG A 74 7.40 -13.03 9.33
C ARG A 74 7.46 -11.53 9.07
N LEU A 75 7.86 -11.12 7.86
CA LEU A 75 7.92 -9.71 7.50
C LEU A 75 6.52 -9.08 7.41
N MET A 76 5.54 -9.81 6.86
CA MET A 76 4.14 -9.39 6.82
C MET A 76 3.56 -9.23 8.24
N LEU A 77 3.85 -10.18 9.13
CA LEU A 77 3.47 -10.12 10.55
C LEU A 77 4.09 -8.92 11.26
N LEU A 78 5.35 -8.59 11.00
CA LEU A 78 5.99 -7.39 11.56
C LEU A 78 5.33 -6.09 11.06
N CYS A 79 4.77 -6.08 9.84
CA CYS A 79 4.13 -4.90 9.28
C CYS A 79 2.72 -4.60 9.82
N ARG A 80 1.96 -5.64 10.21
CA ARG A 80 0.55 -5.52 10.63
C ARG A 80 0.25 -6.01 12.04
N GLY A 81 1.19 -6.69 12.69
CA GLY A 81 0.97 -7.26 14.01
C GLY A 81 -0.10 -8.35 13.97
N LYS A 82 -1.02 -8.32 14.94
CA LYS A 82 -2.08 -9.34 15.12
C LYS A 82 -3.42 -8.95 14.49
N ASP A 83 -3.49 -7.86 13.74
CA ASP A 83 -4.72 -7.48 13.04
C ASP A 83 -4.97 -8.44 11.87
N ARG A 84 -5.92 -9.36 12.06
CA ARG A 84 -6.25 -10.42 11.11
C ARG A 84 -6.74 -9.88 9.77
N ALA A 85 -7.57 -8.82 9.79
CA ALA A 85 -8.14 -8.24 8.58
C ALA A 85 -7.04 -7.54 7.75
N LEU A 86 -6.22 -6.72 8.40
CA LEU A 86 -5.11 -6.06 7.73
C LEU A 86 -4.02 -7.03 7.29
N LEU A 87 -3.82 -8.15 7.99
CA LEU A 87 -2.88 -9.17 7.55
C LEU A 87 -3.39 -9.88 6.29
N ASN A 88 -4.68 -10.24 6.23
CA ASN A 88 -5.31 -10.83 5.04
C ASN A 88 -5.15 -9.93 3.81
N ASP A 89 -5.52 -8.66 3.95
CA ASP A 89 -5.40 -7.69 2.87
C ASP A 89 -3.94 -7.54 2.41
N LEU A 90 -2.98 -7.54 3.34
CA LEU A 90 -1.55 -7.46 3.00
C LEU A 90 -1.09 -8.72 2.25
N THR A 91 -1.47 -9.91 2.73
CA THR A 91 -1.15 -11.19 2.07
C THR A 91 -1.68 -11.20 0.64
N THR A 92 -2.92 -10.75 0.41
CA THR A 92 -3.50 -10.63 -0.93
C THR A 92 -2.69 -9.68 -1.81
N GLU A 93 -2.32 -8.50 -1.32
CA GLU A 93 -1.51 -7.54 -2.07
C GLU A 93 -0.09 -8.05 -2.35
N VAL A 94 0.50 -8.84 -1.44
CA VAL A 94 1.80 -9.49 -1.66
C VAL A 94 1.67 -10.55 -2.76
N ALA A 95 0.62 -11.37 -2.73
CA ALA A 95 0.34 -12.37 -3.77
C ALA A 95 0.21 -11.72 -5.17
N ILE A 96 -0.53 -10.61 -5.26
CA ILE A 96 -0.67 -9.83 -6.51
C ILE A 96 0.70 -9.29 -6.94
N THR A 97 1.46 -8.70 -6.02
CA THR A 97 2.78 -8.12 -6.30
C THR A 97 3.76 -9.17 -6.82
N ILE A 98 3.76 -10.38 -6.25
CA ILE A 98 4.54 -11.52 -6.75
C ILE A 98 4.13 -11.85 -8.19
N GLY A 99 2.82 -11.98 -8.45
CA GLY A 99 2.29 -12.29 -9.78
C GLY A 99 2.68 -11.25 -10.83
N GLU A 100 2.68 -9.97 -10.48
CA GLU A 100 3.12 -8.89 -11.37
C GLU A 100 4.63 -8.94 -11.63
N MET A 101 5.45 -9.15 -10.59
CA MET A 101 6.91 -9.20 -10.73
C MET A 101 7.37 -10.39 -11.58
N ARG A 102 6.62 -11.51 -11.56
CA ARG A 102 6.85 -12.65 -12.46
C ARG A 102 6.50 -12.35 -13.92
N ARG A 103 5.57 -11.44 -14.19
CA ARG A 103 5.18 -11.04 -15.56
C ARG A 103 6.06 -9.93 -16.13
N ALA A 104 6.51 -9.03 -15.27
CA ALA A 104 7.36 -7.90 -15.62
C ALA A 104 8.54 -7.82 -14.63
N PRO A 105 9.59 -8.63 -14.85
CA PRO A 105 10.75 -8.63 -13.97
C PRO A 105 11.38 -7.25 -13.96
N ALA A 106 11.50 -6.67 -12.76
CA ALA A 106 12.07 -5.36 -12.60
C ALA A 106 13.57 -5.41 -12.92
N THR A 107 14.02 -4.54 -13.81
CA THR A 107 15.42 -4.41 -14.18
C THR A 107 16.19 -3.81 -13.00
N ARG A 108 16.96 -4.66 -12.29
CA ARG A 108 17.90 -4.32 -11.19
C ARG A 108 17.34 -3.41 -10.10
N MET A 109 17.02 -4.01 -8.95
CA MET A 109 16.67 -3.25 -7.76
C MET A 109 17.89 -3.07 -6.86
N ASN A 110 18.22 -1.83 -6.48
CA ASN A 110 19.29 -1.54 -5.49
C ASN A 110 18.87 -1.88 -4.05
N ARG A 111 17.82 -2.67 -3.86
CA ARG A 111 17.20 -2.99 -2.57
C ARG A 111 16.82 -4.48 -2.58
N ARG A 112 16.88 -5.11 -1.40
CA ARG A 112 16.48 -6.53 -1.22
C ARG A 112 15.08 -6.77 -1.77
N LEU A 113 14.92 -7.78 -2.61
CA LEU A 113 13.69 -8.09 -3.32
C LEU A 113 12.54 -8.39 -2.35
N GLY A 114 12.81 -9.14 -1.28
CA GLY A 114 11.82 -9.42 -0.23
C GLY A 114 11.21 -8.16 0.39
N TYR A 115 12.04 -7.15 0.69
CA TYR A 115 11.54 -5.85 1.17
C TYR A 115 10.75 -5.11 0.11
N VAL A 116 11.19 -5.12 -1.15
CA VAL A 116 10.47 -4.41 -2.21
C VAL A 116 9.09 -5.02 -2.47
N ILE A 117 8.97 -6.35 -2.44
CA ILE A 117 7.68 -7.04 -2.59
C ILE A 117 6.72 -6.56 -1.50
N VAL A 118 7.13 -6.63 -0.23
CA VAL A 118 6.26 -6.25 0.90
C VAL A 118 5.98 -4.75 0.93
N ASP A 119 6.96 -3.89 0.63
CA ASP A 119 6.76 -2.45 0.61
C ASP A 119 5.76 -2.03 -0.47
N ARG A 120 5.87 -2.57 -1.70
CA ARG A 120 4.91 -2.33 -2.78
C ARG A 120 3.50 -2.77 -2.40
N ALA A 121 3.38 -4.00 -1.86
CA ALA A 121 2.10 -4.52 -1.40
C ALA A 121 1.50 -3.66 -0.28
N ARG A 122 2.32 -3.22 0.68
CA ARG A 122 1.91 -2.37 1.78
C ARG A 122 1.46 -0.99 1.29
N ASP A 123 2.14 -0.41 0.31
CA ASP A 123 1.75 0.88 -0.26
C ASP A 123 0.44 0.78 -1.03
N ARG A 124 0.20 -0.32 -1.76
CA ARG A 124 -1.10 -0.61 -2.38
C ARG A 124 -2.20 -0.79 -1.36
N GLN A 125 -1.97 -1.61 -0.33
CA GLN A 125 -2.91 -1.79 0.75
C GLN A 125 -3.26 -0.46 1.43
N ARG A 126 -2.26 0.40 1.70
CA ARG A 126 -2.50 1.74 2.24
C ARG A 126 -3.31 2.60 1.26
N ALA A 127 -3.04 2.52 -0.04
CA ALA A 127 -3.83 3.22 -1.05
C ALA A 127 -5.27 2.70 -1.12
N ALA A 128 -5.49 1.39 -1.00
CA ALA A 128 -6.82 0.76 -0.99
C ALA A 128 -7.61 1.16 0.26
N ILE A 129 -7.00 1.07 1.44
CA ILE A 129 -7.60 1.54 2.71
C ILE A 129 -7.92 3.04 2.60
N ARG A 130 -7.00 3.85 2.08
CA ARG A 130 -7.29 5.27 1.81
C ARG A 130 -8.44 5.46 0.84
N ARG A 131 -8.58 4.64 -0.21
CA ARG A 131 -9.72 4.72 -1.16
C ARG A 131 -11.05 4.38 -0.47
N GLN A 132 -11.07 3.35 0.37
CA GLN A 132 -12.26 2.97 1.14
C GLN A 132 -12.66 4.05 2.15
N LEU A 133 -11.68 4.63 2.86
CA LEU A 133 -11.91 5.78 3.75
C LEU A 133 -12.31 7.06 2.98
N ARG A 134 -11.96 7.16 1.69
CA ARG A 134 -12.27 8.29 0.80
C ARG A 134 -13.59 8.16 0.05
N CYS A 135 -14.41 7.15 0.32
CA CYS A 135 -15.77 7.08 -0.18
C CYS A 135 -16.74 7.46 0.95
N PRO A 136 -16.96 8.78 1.23
CA PRO A 136 -18.12 9.16 2.00
C PRO A 136 -19.35 8.57 1.34
N ILE A 137 -20.19 7.91 2.12
CA ILE A 137 -21.53 7.60 1.68
C ILE A 137 -22.24 8.96 1.61
N PHE A 138 -22.33 9.50 0.40
CA PHE A 138 -23.04 10.75 0.16
C PHE A 138 -24.53 10.45 0.00
N ASP A 139 -25.36 11.26 0.63
CA ASP A 139 -26.80 11.27 0.36
C ASP A 139 -27.01 11.69 -1.12
N PRO A 140 -27.61 10.84 -1.96
CA PRO A 140 -27.86 11.14 -3.37
C PRO A 140 -28.63 12.46 -3.58
N ILE A 141 -29.48 12.83 -2.62
CA ILE A 141 -30.29 14.07 -2.69
C ILE A 141 -29.41 15.31 -2.52
N VAL A 142 -28.40 15.25 -1.64
CA VAL A 142 -27.45 16.35 -1.40
C VAL A 142 -26.51 16.54 -2.58
N VAL A 143 -26.10 15.45 -3.23
CA VAL A 143 -25.26 15.48 -4.44
C VAL A 143 -26.04 16.10 -5.62
N ALA A 144 -27.30 15.72 -5.80
CA ALA A 144 -28.15 16.26 -6.86
C ALA A 144 -28.37 17.78 -6.72
N ALA A 145 -28.48 18.29 -5.50
CA ALA A 145 -28.68 19.71 -5.23
C ALA A 145 -27.41 20.57 -5.41
N THR A 146 -26.22 19.96 -5.54
CA THR A 146 -24.93 20.66 -5.58
C THR A 146 -24.22 20.63 -6.94
N LEU A 147 -24.82 19.97 -7.95
CA LEU A 147 -24.29 19.88 -9.31
C LEU A 147 -24.59 21.14 -10.15
N PRO A 148 -23.58 21.84 -10.71
CA PRO A 148 -23.79 22.77 -11.82
C PRO A 148 -23.90 22.04 -13.17
N GLU A 149 -24.40 22.74 -14.20
CA GLU A 149 -24.71 22.20 -15.54
C GLU A 149 -23.55 21.41 -16.21
N PRO A 150 -23.88 20.39 -17.04
CA PRO A 150 -22.96 19.36 -17.50
C PRO A 150 -21.78 19.87 -18.35
N GLY A 151 -20.55 19.52 -17.93
CA GLY A 151 -19.30 19.72 -18.64
C GLY A 151 -18.34 18.54 -18.41
N PRO A 152 -17.32 18.36 -19.26
CA PRO A 152 -16.54 17.11 -19.37
C PRO A 152 -15.60 16.78 -18.18
N GLU A 153 -15.52 17.63 -17.15
CA GLU A 153 -14.65 17.43 -15.98
C GLU A 153 -15.40 17.54 -14.63
N ILE A 154 -16.73 17.36 -14.64
CA ILE A 154 -17.57 17.54 -13.44
C ILE A 154 -17.19 16.62 -12.29
N ASP A 155 -16.82 15.38 -12.57
CA ASP A 155 -16.59 14.39 -11.52
C ASP A 155 -15.42 14.79 -10.60
N GLU A 156 -14.35 15.36 -11.15
CA GLU A 156 -13.19 15.82 -10.37
C GLU A 156 -13.48 17.14 -9.64
N VAL A 157 -14.20 18.06 -10.28
CA VAL A 157 -14.57 19.36 -9.70
C VAL A 157 -15.58 19.20 -8.54
N VAL A 158 -16.56 18.31 -8.70
CA VAL A 158 -17.57 18.00 -7.68
C VAL A 158 -16.94 17.27 -6.51
N ALA A 159 -16.10 16.26 -6.77
CA ALA A 159 -15.37 15.57 -5.71
C ALA A 159 -14.44 16.51 -4.94
N GLY A 160 -13.80 17.45 -5.62
CA GLY A 160 -12.98 18.50 -5.00
C GLY A 160 -13.80 19.44 -4.11
N ARG A 161 -14.92 19.95 -4.62
CA ARG A 161 -15.79 20.90 -3.90
C ARG A 161 -16.49 20.26 -2.69
N LEU A 162 -16.98 19.02 -2.82
CA LEU A 162 -17.59 18.29 -1.71
C LEU A 162 -16.57 17.97 -0.60
N ARG A 163 -15.32 17.66 -0.96
CA ARG A 163 -14.24 17.47 0.02
C ARG A 163 -13.92 18.76 0.78
N LEU A 164 -13.84 19.90 0.09
CA LEU A 164 -13.63 21.20 0.73
C LEU A 164 -14.79 21.56 1.68
N GLN A 165 -16.02 21.25 1.30
CA GLN A 165 -17.19 21.50 2.12
C GLN A 165 -17.22 20.61 3.37
N ALA A 166 -16.92 19.31 3.24
CA ALA A 166 -16.82 18.41 4.39
C ALA A 166 -15.73 18.84 5.39
N LEU A 167 -14.57 19.27 4.87
CA LEU A 167 -13.47 19.83 5.67
C LEU A 167 -13.90 21.09 6.43
N ARG A 168 -14.61 22.00 5.76
CA ARG A 168 -15.14 23.21 6.38
C ARG A 168 -16.12 22.89 7.51
N SER A 169 -17.05 21.96 7.29
CA SER A 169 -17.99 21.53 8.32
C SER A 169 -17.31 20.89 9.53
N GLN A 170 -16.23 20.12 9.33
CA GLN A 170 -15.44 19.56 10.44
C GLN A 170 -14.71 20.64 11.25
N ILE A 171 -14.18 21.66 10.57
CA ILE A 171 -13.52 22.79 11.22
C ILE A 171 -14.53 23.61 12.04
N GLU A 172 -15.71 23.89 11.48
CA GLU A 172 -16.79 24.59 12.17
C GLU A 172 -17.29 23.78 13.38
N ALA A 173 -17.49 22.47 13.22
CA ALA A 173 -17.90 21.57 14.30
C ALA A 173 -16.84 21.41 15.41
N SER A 174 -15.54 21.59 15.08
CA SER A 174 -14.46 21.49 16.07
C SER A 174 -14.48 22.61 17.13
N GLY A 175 -15.09 23.75 16.81
CA GLY A 175 -15.09 24.93 17.67
C GLY A 175 -13.70 25.53 17.94
N ASP A 176 -12.64 25.10 17.24
CA ASP A 176 -11.26 25.58 17.44
C ASP A 176 -10.98 26.82 16.54
N PRO A 177 -10.97 28.05 17.09
CA PRO A 177 -10.71 29.25 16.31
C PRO A 177 -9.28 29.30 15.74
N GLY A 178 -8.33 28.57 16.34
CA GLY A 178 -6.98 28.42 15.80
C GLY A 178 -6.93 27.51 14.57
N LEU A 179 -7.81 26.49 14.50
CA LEU A 179 -7.95 25.63 13.34
C LEU A 179 -8.61 26.38 12.17
N ALA A 180 -9.68 27.13 12.44
CA ALA A 180 -10.33 28.00 11.45
C ALA A 180 -9.38 29.03 10.85
N ARG A 181 -8.56 29.71 11.67
CA ARG A 181 -7.53 30.64 11.18
C ARG A 181 -6.48 29.94 10.32
N SER A 182 -6.06 28.75 10.71
CA SER A 182 -5.07 27.97 9.95
C SER A 182 -5.63 27.56 8.59
N TRP A 183 -6.91 27.19 8.52
CA TRP A 183 -7.60 26.89 7.27
C TRP A 183 -7.70 28.09 6.35
N ASN A 184 -8.11 29.27 6.85
CA ASN A 184 -8.16 30.49 6.04
C ASN A 184 -6.78 30.89 5.52
N THR A 185 -5.74 30.75 6.36
CA THR A 185 -4.35 31.00 5.95
C THR A 185 -3.89 30.00 4.87
N LEU A 186 -4.36 28.76 4.91
CA LEU A 186 -4.06 27.78 3.86
C LEU A 186 -4.65 28.21 2.52
N LEU A 187 -5.91 28.65 2.51
CA LEU A 187 -6.59 29.12 1.29
C LEU A 187 -5.84 30.30 0.65
N GLU A 188 -5.46 31.29 1.46
CA GLU A 188 -4.64 32.44 1.01
C GLU A 188 -3.29 32.00 0.41
N LEU A 189 -2.63 31.02 1.03
CA LEU A 189 -1.32 30.53 0.57
C LEU A 189 -1.39 29.57 -0.63
N VAL A 190 -2.56 29.00 -0.94
CA VAL A 190 -2.79 28.19 -2.15
C VAL A 190 -2.90 29.10 -3.37
N GLU A 191 -3.51 30.28 -3.20
CA GLU A 191 -3.73 31.25 -4.27
C GLU A 191 -2.49 32.14 -4.56
N THR A 192 -1.53 32.19 -3.63
CA THR A 192 -0.36 33.08 -3.73
C THR A 192 0.93 32.32 -4.10
N PRO A 193 1.71 32.78 -5.11
CA PRO A 193 3.00 32.18 -5.44
C PRO A 193 4.00 32.23 -4.27
N ARG A 194 4.58 31.08 -3.91
CA ARG A 194 5.46 30.90 -2.72
C ARG A 194 6.89 31.44 -2.94
N SER A 195 7.01 32.75 -3.07
CA SER A 195 8.27 33.42 -3.41
C SER A 195 9.21 33.63 -2.21
N SER A 196 8.71 33.71 -0.98
CA SER A 196 9.53 34.00 0.22
C SER A 196 9.72 32.80 1.17
N GLN A 197 10.79 32.84 1.98
CA GLN A 197 11.05 31.82 3.01
C GLN A 197 10.03 31.89 4.15
N ALA A 198 9.55 33.10 4.49
CA ALA A 198 8.50 33.29 5.49
C ALA A 198 7.18 32.59 5.09
N ASP A 199 6.82 32.61 3.81
CA ASP A 199 5.61 31.93 3.31
C ASP A 199 5.75 30.41 3.36
N ARG A 200 6.96 29.88 3.12
CA ARG A 200 7.25 28.45 3.25
C ARG A 200 7.16 27.97 4.69
N ASP A 201 7.65 28.78 5.64
CA ASP A 201 7.57 28.44 7.06
C ASP A 201 6.14 28.55 7.59
N ARG A 202 5.36 29.55 7.14
CA ARG A 202 3.92 29.65 7.39
C ARG A 202 3.16 28.45 6.83
N TRP A 203 3.45 28.04 5.59
CA TRP A 203 2.87 26.84 4.98
C TRP A 203 3.16 25.59 5.81
N LYS A 204 4.41 25.39 6.22
CA LYS A 204 4.83 24.24 7.04
C LYS A 204 4.13 24.22 8.39
N TYR A 205 3.95 25.39 9.03
CA TYR A 205 3.23 25.53 10.28
C TYR A 205 1.74 25.19 10.15
N VAL A 206 1.05 25.83 9.20
CA VAL A 206 -0.38 25.63 8.93
C VAL A 206 -0.67 24.17 8.58
N ARG A 207 0.12 23.59 7.68
CA ARG A 207 0.01 22.19 7.28
C ARG A 207 0.17 21.25 8.46
N ARG A 208 1.20 21.44 9.30
CA ARG A 208 1.43 20.61 10.49
C ARG A 208 0.23 20.66 11.44
N ARG A 209 -0.34 21.84 11.63
CA ARG A 209 -1.47 22.06 12.55
C ARG A 209 -2.76 21.41 12.04
N LEU A 210 -3.04 21.53 10.73
CA LEU A 210 -4.18 20.85 10.09
C LEU A 210 -4.02 19.33 10.17
N VAL A 211 -2.82 18.80 9.90
CA VAL A 211 -2.53 17.36 10.05
C VAL A 211 -2.74 16.86 11.47
N GLN A 212 -2.27 17.61 12.46
CA GLN A 212 -2.39 17.22 13.87
C GLN A 212 -3.84 17.17 14.36
N LYS A 213 -4.73 17.99 13.79
CA LYS A 213 -6.11 18.16 14.26
C LYS A 213 -7.15 17.42 13.44
N LEU A 214 -6.91 17.29 12.13
CA LEU A 214 -7.84 16.65 11.19
C LEU A 214 -7.31 15.31 10.68
N GLY A 215 -6.03 15.01 10.88
CA GLY A 215 -5.37 13.81 10.36
C GLY A 215 -4.52 14.08 9.10
N PRO A 216 -3.65 13.13 8.72
CA PRO A 216 -2.65 13.31 7.66
C PRO A 216 -3.21 13.47 6.24
N ASP A 217 -4.50 13.22 6.02
CA ASP A 217 -5.15 13.23 4.70
C ASP A 217 -5.53 14.64 4.21
N HIS A 218 -5.36 15.68 5.03
CA HIS A 218 -5.79 17.06 4.73
C HIS A 218 -4.63 18.02 4.37
N ALA A 219 -3.49 17.45 3.98
CA ALA A 219 -2.23 18.16 3.79
C ALA A 219 -1.58 17.92 2.42
N ALA A 220 -2.33 17.36 1.47
CA ALA A 220 -1.89 17.16 0.09
C ALA A 220 -2.25 18.41 -0.73
#